data_AF-A0A7V9PF75-F1
#
_entry.id   AF-A0A7V9PF75-F1
#
_cell.length_a   1.000
_cell.length_b   1.000
_cell.length_c   1.000
_cell.angle_alpha   90.00
_cell.angle_beta   90.00
_cell.angle_gamma   90.00
#
_symmetry.space_group_name_H-M   'P 1'
#
loop_
_entity.id
_entity.type
_entity.pdbx_description
1 polymer ?
#
loop_
_entity_poly.entity_id
_entity_poly.type
_entity_poly.pdbx_seq_one_letter_code
_entity_poly.pdbx_strand_id
1 'polypeptide(L)'
;LTHRYEVRDVQGALLLSLVRPAKVMKSTVVVFDAGGAEVGRLVQENMIGKIRFGLVAADGRPVGSLNAENWRAWNFAISDASGAEVARITKTFAGLVKAAFTTADNYVVQVHRPLEDPLRTLVVAAAVSVDTALKQDNKN
;
A
#
# COMPACT_ATOMS: atom_id res chain seq x y z
N LEU A 1 0.94 -19.98 -3.67
CA LEU A 1 -0.32 -19.60 -4.33
C LEU A 1 -0.22 -18.13 -4.73
N THR A 2 -0.62 -17.79 -5.95
CA THR A 2 -0.70 -16.40 -6.43
C THR A 2 -1.98 -15.79 -5.86
N HIS A 3 -1.90 -14.62 -5.23
CA HIS A 3 -3.08 -13.91 -4.73
C HIS A 3 -3.40 -12.73 -5.65
N ARG A 4 -4.67 -12.53 -5.95
CA ARG A 4 -5.19 -11.36 -6.68
C ARG A 4 -6.17 -10.61 -5.79
N TYR A 5 -6.03 -9.30 -5.74
CA TYR A 5 -6.93 -8.39 -5.07
C TYR A 5 -7.43 -7.36 -6.07
N GLU A 6 -8.66 -6.89 -5.90
CA GLU A 6 -9.26 -5.85 -6.72
C GLU A 6 -9.80 -4.76 -5.82
N VAL A 7 -9.61 -3.51 -6.23
CA VAL A 7 -10.26 -2.36 -5.63
C VAL A 7 -11.31 -1.88 -6.62
N ARG A 8 -12.55 -1.83 -6.15
CA ARG A 8 -13.70 -1.42 -6.93
C ARG A 8 -14.36 -0.22 -6.28
N ASP A 9 -15.00 0.62 -7.08
CA ASP A 9 -15.86 1.68 -6.57
C ASP A 9 -17.17 1.11 -5.99
N VAL A 10 -18.03 2.00 -5.47
CA VAL A 10 -19.31 1.60 -4.86
C VAL A 10 -20.33 1.08 -5.88
N GLN A 11 -20.11 1.34 -7.18
CA GLN A 11 -20.88 0.80 -8.29
C GLN A 11 -20.32 -0.54 -8.80
N GLY A 12 -19.20 -1.01 -8.25
CA GLY A 12 -18.54 -2.25 -8.62
C GLY A 12 -17.57 -2.13 -9.79
N ALA A 13 -17.31 -0.92 -10.31
CA ALA A 13 -16.33 -0.71 -11.38
C ALA A 13 -14.91 -0.90 -10.85
N LEU A 14 -14.07 -1.60 -11.62
CA LEU A 14 -12.67 -1.84 -11.27
C LEU A 14 -11.89 -0.52 -11.34
N LEU A 15 -11.19 -0.18 -10.26
CA LEU A 15 -10.29 0.98 -10.20
C LEU A 15 -8.83 0.53 -10.38
N LEU A 16 -8.43 -0.52 -9.66
CA LEU A 16 -7.10 -1.10 -9.75
C LEU A 16 -7.12 -2.57 -9.31
N SER A 17 -6.15 -3.34 -9.77
CA SER A 17 -5.93 -4.72 -9.32
C SER A 17 -4.49 -4.92 -8.86
N LEU A 18 -4.32 -5.79 -7.86
CA LEU A 18 -3.03 -6.15 -7.29
C LEU A 18 -2.81 -7.65 -7.47
N VAL A 19 -1.65 -8.02 -7.98
CA VAL A 19 -1.23 -9.41 -8.13
C VAL A 19 0.02 -9.64 -7.30
N ARG A 20 -0.06 -10.57 -6.35
CA ARG A 20 1.08 -11.11 -5.62
C ARG A 20 1.46 -12.46 -6.24
N PRO A 21 2.56 -12.56 -7.00
CA PRO A 21 3.02 -13.83 -7.57
C PRO A 21 3.35 -14.84 -6.48
N ALA A 22 3.18 -16.13 -6.76
CA ALA A 22 3.63 -17.19 -5.86
C ALA A 22 5.15 -17.13 -5.67
N LYS A 23 5.61 -17.00 -4.41
CA LYS A 23 6.99 -17.06 -3.89
C LYS A 23 8.11 -17.14 -4.95
N VAL A 24 8.64 -15.97 -5.34
CA VAL A 24 9.93 -15.84 -6.04
C VAL A 24 10.85 -14.98 -5.18
N MET A 25 11.59 -15.59 -4.24
CA MET A 25 12.59 -14.99 -3.31
C MET A 25 12.21 -13.72 -2.51
N LYS A 26 11.71 -12.63 -3.11
CA LYS A 26 11.28 -11.36 -2.49
C LYS A 26 9.78 -11.14 -2.68
N SER A 27 9.08 -10.63 -1.66
CA SER A 27 7.65 -10.31 -1.80
C SER A 27 7.48 -9.13 -2.77
N THR A 28 6.80 -9.37 -3.89
CA THR A 28 6.47 -8.34 -4.87
C THR A 28 4.96 -8.30 -5.04
N VAL A 29 4.41 -7.09 -5.12
CA VAL A 29 3.02 -6.85 -5.51
C VAL A 29 3.03 -6.03 -6.78
N VAL A 30 2.44 -6.56 -7.85
CA VAL A 30 2.28 -5.87 -9.13
C VAL A 30 0.92 -5.20 -9.16
N VAL A 31 0.87 -3.94 -9.58
CA VAL A 31 -0.32 -3.10 -9.59
C VAL A 31 -0.70 -2.79 -11.03
N PHE A 32 -1.96 -3.04 -11.36
CA PHE A 32 -2.55 -2.74 -12.65
C PHE A 32 -3.69 -1.75 -12.50
N ASP A 33 -3.86 -0.89 -13.49
CA ASP A 33 -5.02 0.00 -13.58
C ASP A 33 -6.29 -0.76 -13.99
N ALA A 34 -7.40 -0.03 -14.10
CA ALA A 34 -8.69 -0.55 -14.55
C ALA A 34 -8.64 -1.17 -15.97
N GLY A 35 -7.74 -0.68 -16.83
CA GLY A 35 -7.54 -1.19 -18.19
C GLY A 35 -6.64 -2.43 -18.26
N GLY A 36 -6.04 -2.84 -17.14
CA GLY A 36 -5.10 -3.95 -17.07
C GLY A 36 -3.66 -3.58 -17.46
N ALA A 37 -3.35 -2.29 -17.63
CA ALA A 37 -1.98 -1.84 -17.84
C ALA A 37 -1.23 -1.84 -16.50
N GLU A 38 0.02 -2.29 -16.51
CA GLU A 38 0.85 -2.24 -15.32
C GLU A 38 1.17 -0.77 -14.99
N VAL A 39 0.84 -0.36 -13.77
CA VAL A 39 1.15 0.99 -13.24
C VAL A 39 2.50 0.98 -12.53
N GLY A 40 2.78 -0.11 -11.81
CA GLY A 40 4.02 -0.29 -11.09
C GLY A 40 3.97 -1.44 -10.11
N ARG A 41 4.96 -1.47 -9.20
CA ARG A 41 5.20 -2.58 -8.28
C ARG A 41 5.61 -2.07 -6.91
N LEU A 42 5.20 -2.82 -5.88
CA LEU A 42 5.76 -2.73 -4.54
C LEU A 42 6.75 -3.88 -4.37
N VAL A 43 8.03 -3.54 -4.24
CA VAL A 43 9.12 -4.51 -4.16
C VAL A 43 9.65 -4.50 -2.74
N GLN A 44 9.64 -5.65 -2.06
CA GLN A 44 10.19 -5.76 -0.72
C GLN A 44 11.72 -5.61 -0.76
N GLU A 45 12.24 -4.58 -0.10
CA GLU A 45 13.68 -4.28 -0.07
C GLU A 45 14.35 -4.93 1.14
N ASN A 46 13.80 -4.72 2.35
CA ASN A 46 14.35 -5.24 3.60
C ASN A 46 13.26 -5.78 4.53
N MET A 47 13.57 -6.89 5.23
CA MET A 47 12.73 -7.52 6.27
C MET A 47 13.36 -7.53 7.66
N ILE A 48 14.67 -7.34 7.78
CA ILE A 48 15.39 -7.43 9.06
C ILE A 48 15.33 -6.08 9.76
N GLY A 49 14.63 -6.01 10.89
CA GLY A 49 14.48 -4.80 11.71
C GLY A 49 13.27 -3.93 11.33
N LYS A 50 13.34 -3.25 10.18
CA LYS A 50 12.26 -2.37 9.67
C LYS A 50 11.78 -2.86 8.32
N ILE A 51 10.47 -3.10 8.19
CA ILE A 51 9.86 -3.51 6.92
C ILE A 51 9.87 -2.32 5.95
N ARG A 52 10.48 -2.49 4.79
CA ARG A 52 10.53 -1.46 3.73
C ARG A 52 10.21 -2.05 2.37
N PHE A 53 9.35 -1.35 1.64
CA PHE A 53 9.04 -1.65 0.25
C PHE A 53 9.39 -0.46 -0.64
N GLY A 54 10.08 -0.72 -1.75
CA GLY A 54 10.26 0.25 -2.82
C GLY A 54 8.98 0.35 -3.66
N LEU A 55 8.58 1.58 -3.99
CA LEU A 55 7.53 1.86 -4.96
C LEU A 55 8.21 2.13 -6.30
N VAL A 56 7.95 1.26 -7.27
CA VAL A 56 8.62 1.27 -8.58
C VAL A 56 7.55 1.43 -9.64
N ALA A 57 7.73 2.38 -10.56
CA ALA A 57 6.86 2.54 -11.72
C ALA A 57 7.02 1.39 -12.72
N ALA A 58 6.07 1.23 -13.65
CA ALA A 58 6.11 0.16 -14.65
C ALA A 58 7.36 0.21 -15.56
N ASP A 59 7.95 1.40 -15.73
CA ASP A 59 9.22 1.63 -16.44
C ASP A 59 10.47 1.20 -15.64
N GLY A 60 10.30 0.71 -14.41
CA GLY A 60 11.38 0.32 -13.51
C GLY A 60 11.97 1.46 -12.68
N ARG A 61 11.47 2.69 -12.83
CA ARG A 61 11.97 3.86 -12.08
C ARG A 61 11.47 3.85 -10.64
N PRO A 62 12.33 4.06 -9.63
CA PRO A 62 11.89 4.26 -8.26
C PRO A 62 11.12 5.58 -8.14
N VAL A 63 9.89 5.53 -7.65
CA VAL A 63 9.02 6.70 -7.47
C VAL A 63 8.75 7.01 -6.00
N GLY A 64 9.08 6.09 -5.10
CA GLY A 64 8.92 6.29 -3.68
C GLY A 64 9.26 5.05 -2.85
N SER A 65 8.89 5.10 -1.57
CA SER A 65 9.06 3.99 -0.64
C SER A 65 7.93 3.96 0.40
N LEU A 66 7.57 2.76 0.83
CA LEU A 66 6.72 2.50 1.98
C LEU A 66 7.60 2.00 3.12
N ASN A 67 7.60 2.72 4.23
CA ASN A 67 8.46 2.50 5.38
C ASN A 67 7.61 2.18 6.61
N ALA A 68 7.76 0.97 7.17
CA ALA A 68 7.11 0.61 8.41
C ALA A 68 7.89 1.17 9.60
N GLU A 69 7.43 2.30 10.15
CA GLU A 69 8.00 2.88 11.36
C GLU A 69 7.67 2.01 12.58
N ASN A 70 6.40 1.63 12.70
CA ASN A 70 5.94 0.69 13.71
C ASN A 70 4.83 -0.18 13.13
N TRP A 71 5.23 -1.33 12.58
CA TRP A 71 4.30 -2.26 11.94
C TRP A 71 3.26 -2.84 12.92
N ARG A 72 3.61 -3.01 14.21
CA ARG A 72 2.68 -3.47 15.25
C ARG A 72 1.61 -2.42 15.57
N ALA A 73 1.98 -1.14 15.51
CA ALA A 73 1.07 -0.03 15.74
C ALA A 73 0.41 0.49 14.45
N TRP A 74 0.52 -0.24 13.33
CA TRP A 74 -0.04 0.16 12.04
C TRP A 74 0.41 1.55 11.58
N ASN A 75 1.68 1.92 11.84
CA ASN A 75 2.24 3.21 11.43
C ASN A 75 3.26 3.02 10.30
N PHE A 76 2.88 3.47 9.11
CA PHE A 76 3.69 3.39 7.90
C PHE A 76 3.77 4.76 7.24
N ALA A 77 4.98 5.21 6.93
CA ALA A 77 5.23 6.43 6.17
C ALA A 77 5.49 6.08 4.70
N ILE A 78 4.86 6.82 3.78
CA ILE A 78 5.11 6.73 2.35
C ILE A 78 5.84 7.99 1.92
N SER A 79 7.03 7.80 1.36
CA SER A 79 7.87 8.88 0.84
C SER A 79 7.94 8.82 -0.67
N ASP A 80 8.10 9.98 -1.31
CA ASP A 80 8.43 10.06 -2.74
C ASP A 80 9.91 9.76 -3.02
N ALA A 81 10.31 9.85 -4.28
CA ALA A 81 11.69 9.63 -4.72
C ALA A 81 12.72 10.62 -4.12
N SER A 82 12.28 11.78 -3.63
CA SER A 82 13.14 12.75 -2.92
C SER A 82 13.30 12.43 -1.43
N GLY A 83 12.54 11.46 -0.92
CA GLY A 83 12.49 11.10 0.50
C GLY A 83 11.47 11.89 1.31
N ALA A 84 10.77 12.84 0.71
CA ALA A 84 9.72 13.60 1.38
C ALA A 84 8.49 12.74 1.64
N GLU A 85 7.96 12.78 2.87
CA GLU A 85 6.72 12.07 3.21
C GLU A 85 5.53 12.68 2.45
N VAL A 86 4.84 11.85 1.69
CA VAL A 86 3.69 12.25 0.86
C VAL A 86 2.39 11.66 1.35
N ALA A 87 2.44 10.52 2.05
CA ALA A 87 1.28 9.91 2.66
C ALA A 87 1.68 9.09 3.90
N ARG A 88 0.72 8.84 4.78
CA ARG A 88 0.89 8.05 6.00
C ARG A 88 -0.29 7.12 6.21
N ILE A 89 0.00 5.88 6.58
CA ILE A 89 -1.00 4.89 7.01
C ILE A 89 -0.93 4.83 8.53
N THR A 90 -2.03 5.12 9.21
CA THR A 90 -2.12 5.11 10.68
C THR A 90 -3.47 4.56 11.17
N LYS A 91 -3.47 3.88 12.31
CA LYS A 91 -4.69 3.48 13.04
C LYS A 91 -5.30 4.65 13.82
N THR A 92 -4.52 5.68 14.13
CA THR A 92 -4.96 6.77 15.01
C THR A 92 -5.43 7.97 14.19
N PHE A 93 -6.73 8.23 14.25
CA PHE A 93 -7.38 9.38 13.61
C PHE A 93 -7.48 10.53 14.63
N ALA A 94 -6.35 11.20 14.91
CA ALA A 94 -6.26 12.18 16.00
C ALA A 94 -7.09 13.48 15.80
N GLY A 95 -7.92 13.61 14.75
CA GLY A 95 -8.51 14.91 14.41
C GLY A 95 -9.80 14.98 13.59
N LEU A 96 -10.50 13.88 13.28
CA LEU A 96 -11.77 13.96 12.53
C LEU A 96 -12.91 13.25 13.28
N VAL A 97 -13.86 14.09 13.66
CA VAL A 97 -15.03 13.97 14.52
C VAL A 97 -15.80 12.63 14.46
N LYS A 98 -16.15 12.16 15.67
CA LYS A 98 -17.32 11.34 16.06
C LYS A 98 -18.47 11.34 15.04
N ALA A 99 -18.51 10.37 14.14
CA ALA A 99 -19.75 9.84 13.58
C ALA A 99 -19.49 8.41 13.10
N ALA A 100 -19.99 7.42 13.84
CA ALA A 100 -20.03 6.00 13.48
C ALA A 100 -18.69 5.22 13.43
N PHE A 101 -17.79 5.42 14.42
CA PHE A 101 -16.65 4.52 14.62
C PHE A 101 -17.10 3.21 15.31
N THR A 102 -17.52 2.23 14.51
CA THR A 102 -17.76 0.86 14.98
C THR A 102 -16.43 0.09 15.08
N THR A 103 -16.44 -0.92 15.95
CA THR A 103 -15.33 -1.78 16.41
C THR A 103 -14.71 -2.66 15.30
N ALA A 104 -14.27 -2.07 14.19
CA ALA A 104 -13.50 -2.76 13.16
C ALA A 104 -12.09 -2.18 13.06
N ASP A 105 -11.13 -3.00 12.60
CA ASP A 105 -9.73 -2.63 12.32
C ASP A 105 -9.61 -1.62 11.18
N ASN A 106 -10.15 -0.42 11.38
CA ASN A 106 -10.10 0.67 10.44
C ASN A 106 -8.76 1.39 10.58
N TYR A 107 -8.07 1.57 9.46
CA TYR A 107 -6.89 2.41 9.33
C TYR A 107 -7.16 3.49 8.29
N VAL A 108 -6.40 4.58 8.36
CA VAL A 108 -6.55 5.72 7.46
C VAL A 108 -5.28 5.91 6.67
N VAL A 109 -5.44 6.18 5.38
CA VAL A 109 -4.39 6.67 4.50
C VAL A 109 -4.55 8.19 4.41
N GLN A 110 -3.68 8.92 5.09
CA GLN A 110 -3.60 10.37 4.99
C GLN A 110 -2.64 10.72 3.86
N VAL A 111 -3.16 11.37 2.81
CA VAL A 111 -2.35 11.89 1.70
C VAL A 111 -2.14 13.38 1.92
N HIS A 112 -0.89 13.81 2.09
CA HIS A 112 -0.57 15.18 2.54
C HIS A 112 -0.69 16.23 1.43
N ARG A 113 -0.61 15.81 0.18
CA ARG A 113 -0.69 16.68 -1.01
C ARG A 113 -1.23 15.90 -2.21
N PRO A 114 -1.80 16.56 -3.23
CA PRO A 114 -2.12 15.91 -4.50
C PRO A 114 -0.89 15.18 -5.04
N LEU A 115 -1.07 13.92 -5.44
CA LEU A 115 -0.01 13.08 -5.99
C LEU A 115 -0.29 12.82 -7.47
N GLU A 116 0.78 12.78 -8.24
CA GLU A 116 0.75 12.40 -9.64
C GLU A 116 0.86 10.88 -9.79
N ASP A 117 0.35 10.35 -10.89
CA ASP A 117 0.58 8.95 -11.24
C ASP A 117 2.03 8.75 -11.71
N PRO A 118 2.64 7.59 -11.43
CA PRO A 118 2.03 6.40 -10.83
C PRO A 118 2.00 6.39 -9.28
N LEU A 119 2.61 7.38 -8.62
CA LEU A 119 2.78 7.40 -7.17
C LEU A 119 1.44 7.39 -6.43
N ARG A 120 0.45 8.16 -6.91
CA ARG A 120 -0.91 8.19 -6.35
C ARG A 120 -1.53 6.79 -6.28
N THR A 121 -1.49 6.07 -7.39
CA THR A 121 -2.05 4.72 -7.49
C THR A 121 -1.29 3.73 -6.62
N LEU A 122 0.05 3.84 -6.58
CA LEU A 122 0.90 3.00 -5.74
C LEU A 122 0.69 3.23 -4.24
N VAL A 123 0.35 4.44 -3.80
CA VAL A 123 -0.02 4.75 -2.41
C VAL A 123 -1.28 3.98 -1.98
N VAL A 124 -2.31 3.98 -2.83
CA VAL A 124 -3.55 3.22 -2.55
C VAL A 124 -3.26 1.72 -2.53
N ALA A 125 -2.50 1.24 -3.51
CA ALA A 125 -2.11 -0.17 -3.57
C ALA A 125 -1.24 -0.59 -2.37
N ALA A 126 -0.38 0.29 -1.85
CA ALA A 126 0.40 0.07 -0.65
C ALA A 126 -0.48 -0.17 0.58
N ALA A 127 -1.52 0.66 0.75
CA ALA A 127 -2.45 0.51 1.86
C ALA A 127 -3.17 -0.85 1.85
N VAL A 128 -3.66 -1.28 0.68
CA VAL A 128 -4.29 -2.60 0.50
C VAL A 128 -3.28 -3.74 0.72
N SER A 129 -2.05 -3.55 0.26
CA SER A 129 -0.97 -4.54 0.39
C SER A 129 -0.53 -4.73 1.85
N VAL A 130 -0.55 -3.68 2.67
CA VAL A 130 -0.22 -3.73 4.11
C VAL A 130 -1.22 -4.61 4.86
N ASP A 131 -2.53 -4.43 4.64
CA ASP A 131 -3.56 -5.30 5.26
C ASP A 131 -3.32 -6.78 4.92
N THR A 132 -2.99 -7.06 3.66
CA THR A 132 -2.69 -8.42 3.20
C THR A 132 -1.39 -8.97 3.80
N ALA A 133 -0.35 -8.15 3.92
CA ALA A 133 0.92 -8.55 4.51
C ALA A 133 0.78 -8.85 6.01
N LEU A 134 -0.01 -8.07 6.73
CA LEU A 134 -0.24 -8.25 8.18
C LEU A 134 -1.16 -9.43 8.46
N LYS A 135 -2.21 -9.67 7.67
CA LYS A 135 -3.10 -10.83 7.84
C LYS A 135 -2.42 -12.18 7.62
N GLN A 136 -1.24 -12.23 6.99
CA GLN A 136 -0.48 -13.47 6.81
C GLN A 136 0.15 -13.98 8.12
N ASP A 137 0.39 -13.13 9.12
CA ASP A 137 1.03 -13.53 10.39
C ASP A 137 0.03 -13.97 11.48
N ASN A 138 -1.27 -13.72 11.29
CA ASN A 138 -2.32 -14.14 12.23
C ASN A 138 -2.78 -15.61 12.07
N LYS A 139 -2.07 -16.41 11.27
CA LYS A 139 -2.29 -17.86 11.20
C LYS A 139 -1.28 -18.59 12.09
N ASN A 140 -1.57 -18.57 13.39
CA ASN A 140 -1.15 -19.64 14.29
C ASN A 140 -2.22 -20.74 14.29
#